data_AF-A0AA39YRF1-F1
#
_entry.id   AF-A0AA39YRF1-F1
#
_cell.length_a   1.000
_cell.length_b   1.000
_cell.length_c   1.000
_cell.angle_alpha   90.00
_cell.angle_beta   90.00
_cell.angle_gamma   90.00
#
_symmetry.space_group_name_H-M   'P 1'
#
loop_
_entity.id
_entity.type
_entity.pdbx_description
1 polymer ?
#
loop_
_entity_poly.entity_id
_entity_poly.type
_entity_poly.pdbx_seq_one_letter_code
_entity_poly.pdbx_strand_id
1 'polypeptide(L)'
;MRAEIGRIFLRGLDETKLSLNACGRSTALLTETDLTSYLNEAHLARDKIFFTKALTTYAFELEKVYNFKYSNTQRNANKLKNDTHRQWDSLKKDQGDVQLVYRFYFREVNGRQFMIDVQDTGKDDQFTYSIHSHSPLDSGGAPNLYLHNVTGLWDVRFVLQDSREQNMEERYGNFAREFFKSLKITQRKPATDYVRDRANPLAANCSLDVHFVIPAQFTVEPTAARVLTKCRYDSRRPGAFLEVTEIEQLDVKITTVKQNTKKGNAGPARADRPVRVSAWSDEVRAMKKNGGEFPFWYELSVGSTKLEEAFRKNESIRVGEKADWDPSEFVCKGNAAFYDMYAPAIEMARQLPELGQYTDNGQSGRYRPYKEMVHPPPCPKAKNPTSGKCVRSG
;
A
#
# COMPACT_ATOMS: atom_id res chain seq x y z
N MET A 1 3.24 1.67 -15.17
CA MET A 1 4.18 0.88 -14.32
C MET A 1 4.63 1.73 -13.15
N ARG A 2 4.86 1.13 -11.98
CA ARG A 2 5.41 1.84 -10.82
C ARG A 2 6.23 0.90 -9.93
N ALA A 3 7.14 1.48 -9.14
CA ALA A 3 7.87 0.82 -8.08
C ALA A 3 7.20 1.16 -6.73
N GLU A 4 6.63 0.18 -6.07
CA GLU A 4 5.97 0.33 -4.78
C GLU A 4 6.93 -0.04 -3.65
N ILE A 5 6.99 0.79 -2.62
CA ILE A 5 7.79 0.50 -1.42
C ILE A 5 6.91 -0.23 -0.41
N GLY A 6 7.44 -1.28 0.22
CA GLY A 6 6.67 -2.11 1.12
C GLY A 6 7.48 -3.19 1.82
N ARG A 7 6.81 -4.20 2.36
CA ARG A 7 7.47 -5.39 2.94
C ARG A 7 6.99 -6.66 2.32
N ILE A 8 7.92 -7.54 2.01
CA ILE A 8 7.69 -8.91 1.58
C ILE A 8 7.60 -9.79 2.83
N PHE A 9 6.51 -10.55 2.92
CA PHE A 9 6.36 -11.63 3.90
C PHE A 9 6.30 -12.94 3.15
N LEU A 10 7.12 -13.88 3.58
CA LEU A 10 7.16 -15.24 3.07
C LEU A 10 6.46 -16.15 4.08
N ARG A 11 5.42 -16.87 3.65
CA ARG A 11 4.65 -17.84 4.44
C ARG A 11 5.01 -19.26 4.05
N GLY A 12 4.91 -20.17 5.02
CA GLY A 12 5.21 -21.59 4.81
C GLY A 12 6.68 -21.86 4.49
N LEU A 13 7.56 -20.96 4.97
CA LEU A 13 8.99 -21.24 5.02
C LEU A 13 9.22 -22.34 6.05
N ASP A 14 10.00 -23.34 5.65
CA ASP A 14 10.47 -24.36 6.56
C ASP A 14 11.57 -23.74 7.44
N GLU A 15 11.27 -23.51 8.72
CA GLU A 15 12.22 -22.88 9.66
C GLU A 15 13.52 -23.68 9.80
N THR A 16 13.48 -25.00 9.54
CA THR A 16 14.69 -25.84 9.55
C THR A 16 15.66 -25.51 8.42
N LYS A 17 15.18 -24.77 7.40
CA LYS A 17 15.96 -24.29 6.25
C LYS A 17 16.35 -22.81 6.39
N LEU A 18 16.00 -22.16 7.49
CA LEU A 18 16.44 -20.79 7.79
C LEU A 18 17.77 -20.80 8.53
N SER A 19 18.81 -20.23 7.92
CA SER A 19 20.09 -20.02 8.61
C SER A 19 20.09 -18.69 9.35
N LEU A 20 19.88 -18.71 10.66
CA LEU A 20 20.05 -17.55 11.54
C LEU A 20 21.53 -17.43 11.93
N ASN A 21 22.33 -16.75 11.11
CA ASN A 21 23.75 -16.62 11.40
C ASN A 21 24.00 -15.56 12.47
N ALA A 22 24.78 -15.91 13.48
CA ALA A 22 25.45 -14.92 14.30
C ALA A 22 26.49 -14.16 13.44
N CYS A 23 26.66 -12.87 13.72
CA CYS A 23 27.62 -12.00 13.03
C CYS A 23 29.02 -12.67 12.97
N GLY A 24 29.59 -12.79 11.77
CA GLY A 24 30.94 -13.33 11.55
C GLY A 24 31.05 -14.86 11.37
N ARG A 25 29.95 -15.62 11.35
CA ARG A 25 29.96 -17.04 10.95
C ARG A 25 29.48 -17.21 9.50
N SER A 26 30.29 -17.85 8.68
CA SER A 26 29.92 -18.28 7.33
C SER A 26 28.89 -19.40 7.39
N THR A 27 27.87 -19.34 6.53
CA THR A 27 26.88 -20.40 6.34
C THR A 27 27.54 -21.61 5.70
N ALA A 28 27.52 -22.75 6.38
CA ALA A 28 27.99 -24.01 5.80
C ALA A 28 26.88 -24.79 5.07
N LEU A 29 25.66 -24.25 4.92
CA LEU A 29 24.51 -25.10 4.56
C LEU A 29 23.68 -24.68 3.34
N LEU A 30 23.78 -23.44 2.86
CA LEU A 30 23.07 -23.02 1.65
C LEU A 30 24.00 -22.14 0.81
N THR A 31 24.23 -22.56 -0.42
CA THR A 31 24.89 -21.72 -1.41
C THR A 31 23.95 -20.61 -1.86
N GLU A 32 24.49 -19.54 -2.45
CA GLU A 32 23.69 -18.49 -3.11
C GLU A 32 22.72 -19.10 -4.14
N THR A 33 23.14 -20.16 -4.81
CA THR A 33 22.33 -20.93 -5.76
C THR A 33 21.17 -21.66 -5.08
N ASP A 34 21.37 -22.23 -3.89
CA ASP A 34 20.31 -22.90 -3.12
C ASP A 34 19.26 -21.91 -2.61
N LEU A 35 19.72 -20.77 -2.08
CA LEU A 35 18.83 -19.67 -1.66
C LEU A 35 18.04 -19.12 -2.85
N THR A 36 18.70 -18.90 -3.98
CA THR A 36 18.06 -18.41 -5.20
C THR A 36 17.05 -19.41 -5.73
N SER A 37 17.38 -20.71 -5.77
CA SER A 37 16.48 -21.76 -6.22
C SER A 37 15.29 -21.92 -5.28
N TYR A 38 15.51 -21.87 -3.96
CA TYR A 38 14.43 -21.98 -2.98
C TYR A 38 13.52 -20.76 -2.97
N LEU A 39 14.08 -19.55 -3.07
CA LEU A 39 13.29 -18.35 -3.29
C LEU A 39 12.47 -18.54 -4.57
N ASN A 40 13.10 -18.88 -5.70
CA ASN A 40 12.40 -19.11 -6.98
C ASN A 40 11.32 -20.20 -6.91
N GLU A 41 11.52 -21.30 -6.19
CA GLU A 41 10.53 -22.38 -6.01
C GLU A 41 9.40 -21.99 -5.05
N ALA A 42 9.71 -21.31 -3.93
CA ALA A 42 8.71 -20.76 -3.03
C ALA A 42 7.90 -19.63 -3.69
N HIS A 43 8.49 -18.91 -4.65
CA HIS A 43 7.83 -17.92 -5.51
C HIS A 43 6.80 -18.53 -6.48
N LEU A 44 6.80 -19.86 -6.72
CA LEU A 44 5.84 -20.51 -7.63
C LEU A 44 4.49 -20.79 -6.95
N ALA A 45 4.44 -20.96 -5.63
CA ALA A 45 3.20 -21.10 -4.87
C ALA A 45 2.69 -19.72 -4.41
N ARG A 46 1.74 -19.17 -5.15
CA ARG A 46 1.25 -17.77 -5.07
C ARG A 46 0.68 -17.37 -3.70
N ASP A 47 0.29 -18.33 -2.89
CA ASP A 47 -0.23 -18.16 -1.53
C ASP A 47 0.86 -18.00 -0.46
N LYS A 48 2.14 -18.12 -0.84
CA LYS A 48 3.28 -18.06 0.07
C LYS A 48 3.93 -16.69 0.16
N ILE A 49 3.54 -15.71 -0.65
CA ILE A 49 4.19 -14.39 -0.67
C ILE A 49 3.18 -13.29 -0.57
N PHE A 50 3.35 -12.46 0.45
CA PHE A 50 2.50 -11.31 0.73
C PHE A 50 3.35 -10.06 0.65
N PHE A 51 2.83 -9.01 0.03
CA PHE A 51 3.46 -7.71 0.01
C PHE A 51 2.52 -6.68 0.61
N THR A 52 2.95 -6.02 1.68
CA THR A 52 2.21 -4.88 2.23
C THR A 52 2.82 -3.57 1.76
N LYS A 53 1.96 -2.63 1.41
CA LYS A 53 2.32 -1.25 1.07
C LYS A 53 2.15 -0.28 2.25
N ALA A 54 1.63 -0.75 3.38
CA ALA A 54 1.42 0.07 4.56
C ALA A 54 2.77 0.33 5.25
N LEU A 55 3.31 1.53 5.07
CA LEU A 55 4.64 1.89 5.56
C LEU A 55 4.60 2.48 6.96
N THR A 56 3.63 3.37 7.19
CA THR A 56 3.43 4.03 8.48
C THR A 56 1.97 4.45 8.64
N THR A 57 1.52 4.55 9.88
CA THR A 57 0.24 5.17 10.26
C THR A 57 0.40 6.63 10.68
N TYR A 58 1.62 7.17 10.61
CA TYR A 58 1.96 8.50 11.12
C TYR A 58 2.48 9.42 10.01
N ALA A 59 1.72 10.47 9.71
CA ALA A 59 2.06 11.47 8.69
C ALA A 59 3.45 12.10 8.89
N PHE A 60 3.85 12.39 10.13
CA PHE A 60 5.12 13.08 10.40
C PHE A 60 6.35 12.28 9.96
N GLU A 61 6.27 10.94 9.88
CA GLU A 61 7.39 10.14 9.39
C GLU A 61 7.63 10.33 7.89
N LEU A 62 6.63 10.85 7.15
CA LEU A 62 6.76 11.20 5.74
C LEU A 62 7.64 12.44 5.52
N GLU A 63 7.95 13.25 6.54
CA GLU A 63 8.92 14.32 6.40
C GLU A 63 10.29 13.77 5.98
N LYS A 64 10.68 12.60 6.50
CA LYS A 64 11.93 11.93 6.12
C LYS A 64 11.93 11.52 4.65
N VAL A 65 10.76 11.14 4.12
CA VAL A 65 10.54 10.79 2.71
C VAL A 65 10.56 12.06 1.84
N TYR A 66 10.01 13.17 2.33
CA TYR A 66 9.95 14.44 1.61
C TYR A 66 11.30 15.18 1.60
N ASN A 67 12.12 15.05 2.65
CA ASN A 67 13.46 15.62 2.73
C ASN A 67 14.45 15.03 1.70
N PHE A 68 14.03 14.01 0.94
CA PHE A 68 14.68 13.62 -0.32
C PHE A 68 14.59 14.69 -1.41
N LYS A 69 13.85 15.78 -1.22
CA LYS A 69 13.78 16.92 -2.16
C LYS A 69 14.74 18.06 -1.78
N TYR A 70 15.01 18.32 -0.49
CA TYR A 70 15.83 19.44 -0.01
C TYR A 70 17.03 19.02 0.87
N SER A 71 18.24 19.02 0.31
CA SER A 71 19.46 18.72 1.09
C SER A 71 20.13 19.94 1.72
N ASN A 72 19.45 21.07 1.93
CA ASN A 72 20.15 22.26 2.45
C ASN A 72 19.38 23.22 3.37
N THR A 73 18.21 22.85 3.89
CA THR A 73 17.51 23.69 4.88
C THR A 73 17.09 22.90 6.10
N GLN A 74 18.09 22.48 6.89
CA GLN A 74 17.93 22.11 8.31
C GLN A 74 17.30 23.24 9.17
N ARG A 75 17.05 24.44 8.63
CA ARG A 75 16.66 25.63 9.40
C ARG A 75 15.26 25.59 10.02
N ASN A 76 14.36 24.69 9.62
CA ASN A 76 12.97 24.72 10.11
C ASN A 76 12.52 23.48 10.91
N ALA A 77 13.37 22.47 11.12
CA ALA A 77 13.04 21.24 11.84
C ALA A 77 12.63 21.46 13.32
N ASN A 78 12.98 22.62 13.90
CA ASN A 78 12.65 22.94 15.30
C ASN A 78 11.30 23.65 15.49
N LYS A 79 10.63 24.12 14.43
CA LYS A 79 9.37 24.87 14.56
C LYS A 79 8.10 24.02 14.37
N LEU A 80 8.25 22.75 13.98
CA LEU A 80 7.16 21.91 13.47
C LEU A 80 6.90 20.63 14.28
N LYS A 81 7.44 20.51 15.49
CA LYS A 81 7.42 19.25 16.27
C LYS A 81 6.05 18.82 16.84
N ASN A 82 5.00 19.64 16.72
CA ASN A 82 3.79 19.47 17.54
C ASN A 82 2.48 19.30 16.76
N ASP A 83 2.48 19.11 15.44
CA ASP A 83 1.22 18.92 14.70
C ASP A 83 1.38 18.01 13.47
N THR A 84 1.20 16.71 13.70
CA THR A 84 1.54 15.62 12.77
C THR A 84 0.68 15.59 11.50
N HIS A 85 -0.57 16.05 11.53
CA HIS A 85 -1.45 16.13 10.35
C HIS A 85 -1.34 17.46 9.60
N ARG A 86 -1.05 18.58 10.29
CA ARG A 86 -0.84 19.88 9.63
C ARG A 86 0.32 19.86 8.65
N GLN A 87 1.33 19.01 8.88
CA GLN A 87 2.44 18.83 7.96
C GLN A 87 1.98 18.24 6.62
N TRP A 88 1.18 17.16 6.64
CA TRP A 88 0.61 16.57 5.43
C TRP A 88 -0.35 17.52 4.72
N ASP A 89 -1.15 18.28 5.46
CA ASP A 89 -2.05 19.28 4.88
C ASP A 89 -1.29 20.48 4.27
N SER A 90 -0.15 20.88 4.84
CA SER A 90 0.75 21.87 4.22
C SER A 90 1.39 21.30 2.96
N LEU A 91 1.88 20.05 3.02
CA LEU A 91 2.47 19.36 1.86
C LEU A 91 1.48 19.19 0.71
N LYS A 92 0.19 19.01 1.01
CA LYS A 92 -0.91 18.99 0.02
C LYS A 92 -1.12 20.36 -0.63
N LYS A 93 -1.05 21.45 0.15
CA LYS A 93 -1.29 22.82 -0.33
C LYS A 93 -0.13 23.39 -1.15
N ASP A 94 1.10 23.03 -0.79
CA ASP A 94 2.26 23.74 -1.30
C ASP A 94 2.79 23.20 -2.65
N GLN A 95 2.58 21.93 -3.02
CA GLN A 95 3.35 21.32 -4.12
C GLN A 95 2.72 20.17 -4.96
N GLY A 96 1.45 19.77 -4.78
CA GLY A 96 0.92 18.59 -5.47
C GLY A 96 -0.43 18.77 -6.14
N ASP A 97 -0.59 18.17 -7.33
CA ASP A 97 -1.90 17.77 -7.83
C ASP A 97 -2.48 16.76 -6.84
N VAL A 98 -3.48 17.18 -6.06
CA VAL A 98 -4.16 16.32 -5.09
C VAL A 98 -5.27 15.58 -5.82
N GLN A 99 -5.17 14.25 -5.85
CA GLN A 99 -6.22 13.40 -6.38
C GLN A 99 -6.95 12.69 -5.24
N LEU A 100 -8.27 12.85 -5.19
CA LEU A 100 -9.14 12.16 -4.25
C LEU A 100 -9.88 11.01 -4.94
N VAL A 101 -9.71 9.80 -4.41
CA VAL A 101 -10.34 8.59 -4.93
C VAL A 101 -11.06 7.84 -3.82
N TYR A 102 -12.34 7.55 -4.02
CA TYR A 102 -13.14 6.67 -3.17
C TYR A 102 -13.12 5.27 -3.76
N ARG A 103 -12.52 4.32 -3.07
CA ARG A 103 -12.36 2.95 -3.54
C ARG A 103 -13.26 2.01 -2.76
N PHE A 104 -14.12 1.30 -3.47
CA PHE A 104 -15.07 0.33 -2.92
C PHE A 104 -14.70 -1.07 -3.37
N TYR A 105 -14.67 -2.01 -2.43
CA TYR A 105 -14.33 -3.41 -2.69
C TYR A 105 -15.57 -4.26 -2.61
N PHE A 106 -15.76 -5.12 -3.61
CA PHE A 106 -16.91 -6.00 -3.71
C PHE A 106 -16.47 -7.45 -3.89
N ARG A 107 -17.32 -8.37 -3.42
CA ARG A 107 -17.14 -9.82 -3.53
C ARG A 107 -18.39 -10.46 -4.09
N GLU A 108 -18.24 -11.29 -5.11
CA GLU A 108 -19.28 -12.16 -5.65
C GLU A 108 -19.48 -13.40 -4.76
N VAL A 109 -20.63 -14.07 -4.88
CA VAL A 109 -20.94 -15.33 -4.18
C VAL A 109 -19.92 -16.44 -4.48
N ASN A 110 -19.32 -16.45 -5.68
CA ASN A 110 -18.29 -17.40 -6.06
C ASN A 110 -16.89 -17.08 -5.47
N GLY A 111 -16.78 -16.04 -4.64
CA GLY A 111 -15.54 -15.60 -4.01
C GLY A 111 -14.70 -14.61 -4.82
N ARG A 112 -15.03 -14.34 -6.08
CA ARG A 112 -14.28 -13.37 -6.90
C ARG A 112 -14.46 -11.96 -6.36
N GLN A 113 -13.39 -11.18 -6.41
CA GLN A 113 -13.36 -9.83 -5.89
C GLN A 113 -13.02 -8.82 -6.97
N PHE A 114 -13.67 -7.67 -6.91
CA PHE A 114 -13.41 -6.51 -7.77
C PHE A 114 -13.51 -5.23 -6.94
N MET A 115 -12.99 -4.14 -7.49
CA MET A 115 -13.09 -2.83 -6.87
C MET A 115 -13.60 -1.80 -7.88
N ILE A 116 -14.31 -0.80 -7.36
CA ILE A 116 -14.73 0.38 -8.12
C ILE A 116 -14.02 1.58 -7.49
N ASP A 117 -13.25 2.29 -8.30
CA ASP A 117 -12.69 3.58 -7.94
C ASP A 117 -13.64 4.66 -8.44
N VAL A 118 -13.95 5.61 -7.56
CA VAL A 118 -14.73 6.81 -7.87
C VAL A 118 -13.84 8.00 -7.64
N GLN A 119 -13.55 8.74 -8.69
CA GLN A 119 -12.64 9.89 -8.64
C GLN A 119 -13.44 11.19 -8.69
N ASP A 120 -13.07 12.12 -7.81
CA ASP A 120 -13.52 13.51 -7.86
C ASP A 120 -12.73 14.24 -8.96
N THR A 121 -13.41 14.76 -9.98
CA THR A 121 -12.75 15.45 -11.10
C THR A 121 -12.49 16.93 -10.81
N GLY A 122 -12.97 17.45 -9.68
CA GLY A 122 -12.83 18.87 -9.31
C GLY A 122 -13.58 19.84 -10.24
N LYS A 123 -14.38 19.31 -11.18
CA LYS A 123 -15.20 20.08 -12.12
C LYS A 123 -16.67 19.70 -11.90
N ASP A 124 -17.49 20.70 -11.58
CA ASP A 124 -18.96 20.63 -11.56
C ASP A 124 -19.57 19.44 -10.77
N ASP A 125 -18.98 19.05 -9.64
CA ASP A 125 -19.39 17.89 -8.84
C ASP A 125 -19.52 16.58 -9.65
N GLN A 126 -18.80 16.48 -10.77
CA GLN A 126 -18.80 15.29 -11.61
C GLN A 126 -17.77 14.29 -11.10
N PHE A 127 -18.27 13.15 -10.65
CA PHE A 127 -17.43 11.99 -10.38
C PHE A 127 -17.26 11.16 -11.65
N THR A 128 -16.11 10.51 -11.80
CA THR A 128 -15.91 9.42 -12.76
C THR A 128 -15.67 8.12 -12.00
N TYR A 129 -15.85 6.98 -12.66
CA TYR A 129 -15.51 5.69 -12.08
C TYR A 129 -14.68 4.82 -13.01
N SER A 130 -13.89 3.94 -12.41
CA SER A 130 -13.15 2.87 -13.09
C SER A 130 -13.30 1.56 -12.31
N ILE A 131 -13.26 0.43 -13.00
CA ILE A 131 -13.44 -0.90 -12.41
C ILE A 131 -12.12 -1.67 -12.51
N HIS A 132 -11.68 -2.24 -11.39
CA HIS A 132 -10.42 -2.99 -11.34
C HIS A 132 -10.62 -4.37 -10.69
N SER A 133 -9.83 -5.35 -11.14
CA SER A 133 -9.72 -6.64 -10.44
C SER A 133 -9.05 -6.43 -9.09
N HIS A 134 -9.50 -7.14 -8.04
CA HIS A 134 -8.86 -7.06 -6.73
C HIS A 134 -7.45 -7.67 -6.73
N SER A 135 -7.26 -8.74 -7.50
CA SER A 135 -5.99 -9.45 -7.63
C SER A 135 -5.41 -9.18 -9.03
N PRO A 136 -4.18 -8.63 -9.14
CA PRO A 136 -3.44 -8.56 -10.39
C PRO A 136 -3.19 -9.94 -11.02
N LEU A 137 -3.26 -11.01 -10.20
CA LEU A 137 -2.89 -12.38 -10.57
C LEU A 137 -4.09 -13.21 -11.05
N ASP A 138 -5.32 -12.91 -10.61
CA ASP A 138 -6.54 -13.62 -11.03
C ASP A 138 -6.89 -13.33 -12.50
N SER A 139 -6.35 -12.23 -13.03
CA SER A 139 -6.50 -11.81 -14.42
C SER A 139 -5.44 -12.39 -15.34
N GLY A 140 -4.42 -13.12 -14.88
CA GLY A 140 -3.30 -13.51 -15.76
C GLY A 140 -2.52 -12.28 -16.26
N GLY A 141 -2.38 -11.27 -15.39
CA GLY A 141 -1.52 -10.11 -15.63
C GLY A 141 -0.03 -10.46 -15.60
N ALA A 142 0.81 -9.51 -16.01
CA ALA A 142 2.25 -9.66 -15.95
C ALA A 142 2.72 -9.96 -14.51
N PRO A 143 3.71 -10.87 -14.32
CA PRO A 143 4.22 -11.17 -12.99
C PRO A 143 4.83 -9.92 -12.34
N ASN A 144 4.60 -9.76 -11.04
CA ASN A 144 5.28 -8.73 -10.26
C ASN A 144 6.76 -9.10 -10.09
N LEU A 145 7.65 -8.12 -10.23
CA LEU A 145 9.05 -8.28 -9.87
C LEU A 145 9.25 -7.76 -8.44
N TYR A 146 9.90 -8.56 -7.61
CA TYR A 146 10.21 -8.22 -6.23
C TYR A 146 11.72 -8.03 -6.07
N LEU A 147 12.11 -6.98 -5.35
CA LEU A 147 13.48 -6.72 -4.94
C LEU A 147 13.50 -6.68 -3.42
N HIS A 148 14.10 -7.70 -2.82
CA HIS A 148 14.24 -7.83 -1.38
C HIS A 148 15.50 -7.11 -0.90
N ASN A 149 15.36 -6.24 0.10
CA ASN A 149 16.48 -5.54 0.70
C ASN A 149 17.02 -6.30 1.91
N VAL A 150 17.98 -7.18 1.68
CA VAL A 150 18.55 -8.07 2.72
C VAL A 150 19.20 -7.36 3.91
N THR A 151 19.54 -6.07 3.78
CA THR A 151 20.15 -5.27 4.86
C THR A 151 19.21 -4.22 5.44
N GLY A 152 17.99 -4.08 4.91
CA GLY A 152 17.03 -3.07 5.33
C GLY A 152 15.67 -3.64 5.72
N LEU A 153 14.78 -2.76 6.16
CA LEU A 153 13.41 -3.14 6.56
C LEU A 153 12.39 -3.04 5.42
N TRP A 154 12.77 -2.44 4.30
CA TRP A 154 11.85 -2.12 3.20
C TRP A 154 12.33 -2.71 1.88
N ASP A 155 11.39 -3.32 1.19
CA ASP A 155 11.51 -3.97 -0.09
C ASP A 155 10.86 -3.12 -1.18
N VAL A 156 11.10 -3.50 -2.43
CA VAL A 156 10.49 -2.87 -3.60
C VAL A 156 9.73 -3.90 -4.41
N ARG A 157 8.49 -3.58 -4.80
CA ARG A 157 7.71 -4.34 -5.78
C ARG A 157 7.51 -3.51 -7.04
N PHE A 158 7.93 -4.02 -8.18
CA PHE A 158 7.64 -3.42 -9.48
C PHE A 158 6.34 -3.99 -10.02
N VAL A 159 5.37 -3.10 -10.28
CA VAL A 159 4.04 -3.46 -10.74
C VAL A 159 3.84 -2.90 -12.15
N LEU A 160 3.56 -3.82 -13.08
CA LEU A 160 3.00 -3.47 -14.39
C LEU A 160 1.50 -3.72 -14.33
N GLN A 161 0.73 -2.64 -14.27
CA GLN A 161 -0.73 -2.71 -14.24
C GLN A 161 -1.25 -2.65 -15.67
N ASP A 162 -1.98 -3.69 -16.06
CA ASP A 162 -2.75 -3.75 -17.30
C ASP A 162 -4.17 -3.22 -17.01
N SER A 163 -4.63 -2.23 -17.77
CA SER A 163 -6.00 -1.72 -17.70
C SER A 163 -6.92 -2.63 -18.51
N ARG A 164 -7.29 -3.78 -17.93
CA ARG A 164 -8.39 -4.61 -18.48
C ARG A 164 -9.77 -4.02 -18.23
N GLU A 165 -9.86 -2.71 -18.31
CA GLU A 165 -11.07 -1.95 -17.98
C GLU A 165 -12.23 -2.42 -18.85
N GLN A 166 -12.01 -2.70 -20.13
CA GLN A 166 -13.06 -3.23 -21.00
C GLN A 166 -13.64 -4.58 -20.51
N ASN A 167 -12.81 -5.56 -20.16
CA ASN A 167 -13.29 -6.85 -19.65
C ASN A 167 -14.02 -6.69 -18.30
N MET A 168 -13.54 -5.79 -17.45
CA MET A 168 -14.18 -5.49 -16.17
C MET A 168 -15.49 -4.73 -16.38
N GLU A 169 -15.56 -3.86 -17.37
CA GLU A 169 -16.74 -3.08 -17.76
C GLU A 169 -17.82 -3.96 -18.40
N GLU A 170 -17.44 -4.89 -19.28
CA GLU A 170 -18.35 -5.89 -19.83
C GLU A 170 -18.99 -6.75 -18.73
N ARG A 171 -18.19 -7.13 -17.74
CA ARG A 171 -18.64 -8.02 -16.67
C ARG A 171 -19.39 -7.33 -15.54
N TYR A 172 -18.90 -6.19 -15.08
CA TYR A 172 -19.38 -5.50 -13.89
C TYR A 172 -19.96 -4.12 -14.18
N GLY A 173 -19.89 -3.62 -15.41
CA GLY A 173 -20.35 -2.27 -15.78
C GLY A 173 -21.82 -2.03 -15.48
N ASN A 174 -22.69 -3.03 -15.66
CA ASN A 174 -24.10 -2.92 -15.27
C ASN A 174 -24.26 -2.69 -13.77
N PHE A 175 -23.51 -3.42 -12.94
CA PHE A 175 -23.51 -3.20 -11.49
C PHE A 175 -22.89 -1.84 -11.15
N ALA A 176 -21.75 -1.49 -11.73
CA ALA A 176 -21.04 -0.25 -11.48
C ALA A 176 -21.89 0.98 -11.80
N ARG A 177 -22.64 0.97 -12.91
CA ARG A 177 -23.60 2.03 -13.26
C ARG A 177 -24.71 2.18 -12.23
N GLU A 178 -25.33 1.09 -11.78
CA GLU A 178 -26.39 1.16 -10.77
C GLU A 178 -25.85 1.59 -9.40
N PHE A 179 -24.70 1.06 -9.00
CA PHE A 179 -23.94 1.50 -7.83
C PHE A 179 -23.70 3.01 -7.89
N PHE A 180 -23.12 3.49 -8.99
CA PHE A 180 -22.74 4.89 -9.19
C PHE A 180 -23.95 5.82 -9.22
N LYS A 181 -25.08 5.43 -9.85
CA LYS A 181 -26.34 6.19 -9.82
C LYS A 181 -26.90 6.36 -8.40
N SER A 182 -26.72 5.36 -7.54
CA SER A 182 -27.22 5.39 -6.16
C SER A 182 -26.24 6.04 -5.17
N LEU A 183 -24.99 6.26 -5.59
CA LEU A 183 -23.91 6.71 -4.74
C LEU A 183 -24.13 8.17 -4.33
N LYS A 184 -24.15 8.40 -3.02
CA LYS A 184 -24.20 9.73 -2.40
C LYS A 184 -23.02 9.87 -1.47
N ILE A 185 -22.12 10.78 -1.80
CA ILE A 185 -20.97 11.13 -0.96
C ILE A 185 -21.28 12.47 -0.33
N THR A 186 -21.57 12.49 0.97
CA THR A 186 -21.71 13.76 1.71
C THR A 186 -20.31 14.16 2.18
N GLN A 187 -19.70 15.08 1.43
CA GLN A 187 -18.28 15.39 1.55
C GLN A 187 -17.93 16.21 2.80
N ARG A 188 -16.67 16.05 3.20
CA ARG A 188 -15.90 16.78 4.23
C ARG A 188 -16.20 18.28 4.21
N LYS A 189 -16.63 18.84 5.36
CA LYS A 189 -16.18 20.21 5.69
C LYS A 189 -14.66 20.15 5.91
N PRO A 190 -13.84 20.99 5.25
CA PRO A 190 -12.44 21.09 5.60
C PRO A 190 -12.35 21.49 7.08
N ALA A 191 -11.50 20.79 7.83
CA ALA A 191 -11.23 21.07 9.23
C ALA A 191 -10.43 22.38 9.35
N THR A 192 -11.04 23.52 9.05
CA THR A 192 -10.39 24.82 9.26
C THR A 192 -10.32 25.20 10.73
N ASP A 193 -11.12 24.57 11.61
CA ASP A 193 -11.24 24.98 13.03
C ASP A 193 -11.12 23.85 14.07
N TYR A 194 -10.41 22.75 13.78
CA TYR A 194 -10.21 21.71 14.79
C TYR A 194 -9.00 22.00 15.70
N VAL A 195 -9.29 22.44 16.92
CA VAL A 195 -8.41 22.24 18.08
C VAL A 195 -8.43 20.73 18.39
N ARG A 196 -7.48 19.98 17.84
CA ARG A 196 -7.32 18.55 18.19
C ARG A 196 -6.73 18.43 19.59
N ASP A 197 -7.37 17.59 20.40
CA ASP A 197 -6.88 17.22 21.72
C ASP A 197 -5.52 16.50 21.58
N ARG A 198 -4.49 17.04 22.25
CA ARG A 198 -3.10 16.53 22.18
C ARG A 198 -2.98 15.09 22.67
N ALA A 199 -3.96 14.61 23.45
CA ALA A 199 -3.96 13.26 24.00
C ALA A 199 -4.34 12.17 22.98
N ASN A 200 -5.05 12.51 21.88
CA ASN A 200 -5.52 11.50 20.93
C ASN A 200 -5.55 12.02 19.47
N PRO A 201 -4.40 12.04 18.78
CA PRO A 201 -4.29 12.56 17.40
C PRO A 201 -5.15 11.79 16.36
N LEU A 202 -5.68 10.62 16.72
CA LEU A 202 -6.60 9.82 15.89
C LEU A 202 -8.07 10.26 16.02
N ALA A 203 -8.46 11.02 17.04
CA ALA A 203 -9.87 11.31 17.37
C ALA A 203 -10.54 12.42 16.54
N ALA A 204 -9.94 12.88 15.44
CA ALA A 204 -10.58 13.85 14.58
C ALA A 204 -11.73 13.18 13.80
N ASN A 205 -12.94 13.31 14.32
CA ASN A 205 -14.18 12.89 13.70
C ASN A 205 -14.44 13.74 12.44
N CYS A 206 -13.89 13.31 11.30
CA CYS A 206 -14.42 13.70 10.01
C CYS A 206 -15.74 12.96 9.78
N SER A 207 -16.85 13.69 9.63
CA SER A 207 -18.14 13.11 9.22
C SER A 207 -18.13 12.83 7.72
N LEU A 208 -17.27 11.92 7.26
CA LEU A 208 -17.47 11.31 5.94
C LEU A 208 -18.60 10.30 6.09
N ASP A 209 -19.67 10.53 5.34
CA ASP A 209 -20.80 9.61 5.25
C ASP A 209 -21.13 9.37 3.79
N VAL A 210 -21.06 8.11 3.40
CA VAL A 210 -21.27 7.67 2.02
C VAL A 210 -22.38 6.64 2.03
N HIS A 211 -23.36 6.83 1.15
CA HIS A 211 -24.51 5.96 1.02
C HIS A 211 -24.61 5.44 -0.40
N PHE A 212 -24.93 4.17 -0.56
CA PHE A 212 -25.28 3.59 -1.85
C PHE A 212 -26.22 2.41 -1.66
N VAL A 213 -26.79 1.93 -2.76
CA VAL A 213 -27.71 0.78 -2.76
C VAL A 213 -27.08 -0.34 -3.57
N ILE A 214 -27.19 -1.57 -3.07
CA ILE A 214 -26.93 -2.77 -3.87
C ILE A 214 -28.27 -3.30 -4.35
N PRO A 215 -28.57 -3.21 -5.65
CA PRO A 215 -29.83 -3.67 -6.18
C PRO A 215 -30.04 -5.18 -5.98
N ALA A 216 -31.28 -5.59 -5.76
CA ALA A 216 -31.70 -6.96 -5.48
C ALA A 216 -31.21 -8.00 -6.49
N GLN A 217 -31.08 -7.61 -7.77
CA GLN A 217 -30.66 -8.47 -8.87
C GLN A 217 -29.18 -8.86 -8.80
N PHE A 218 -28.35 -8.12 -8.05
CA PHE A 218 -26.91 -8.38 -7.97
C PHE A 218 -26.53 -9.18 -6.73
N THR A 219 -25.78 -10.25 -6.95
CA THR A 219 -25.21 -11.12 -5.89
C THR A 219 -23.80 -10.70 -5.52
N VAL A 220 -23.66 -9.45 -5.07
CA VAL A 220 -22.38 -8.87 -4.66
C VAL A 220 -22.45 -8.34 -3.23
N GLU A 221 -21.35 -8.42 -2.49
CA GLU A 221 -21.24 -7.92 -1.13
C GLU A 221 -20.13 -6.86 -1.05
N PRO A 222 -20.38 -5.71 -0.43
CA PRO A 222 -19.33 -4.74 -0.15
C PRO A 222 -18.47 -5.30 0.99
N THR A 223 -17.15 -5.32 0.80
CA THR A 223 -16.21 -5.93 1.75
C THR A 223 -15.32 -4.90 2.43
N ALA A 224 -15.05 -3.79 1.75
CA ALA A 224 -14.30 -2.67 2.30
C ALA A 224 -14.60 -1.40 1.50
N ALA A 225 -14.32 -0.25 2.11
CA ALA A 225 -14.29 1.03 1.44
C ALA A 225 -13.12 1.86 1.96
N ARG A 226 -12.49 2.63 1.08
CA ARG A 226 -11.32 3.45 1.40
C ARG A 226 -11.40 4.81 0.73
N VAL A 227 -10.86 5.83 1.37
CA VAL A 227 -10.52 7.10 0.71
C VAL A 227 -9.02 7.12 0.49
N LEU A 228 -8.61 7.40 -0.73
CA LEU A 228 -7.22 7.55 -1.12
C LEU A 228 -7.01 9.02 -1.46
N THR A 229 -6.16 9.69 -0.69
CA THR A 229 -5.66 11.02 -1.03
C THR A 229 -4.25 10.84 -1.59
N LYS A 230 -4.11 10.99 -2.91
CA LYS A 230 -2.84 10.84 -3.59
C LYS A 230 -2.23 12.21 -3.84
N CYS A 231 -0.93 12.32 -3.59
CA CYS A 231 -0.16 13.51 -3.90
C CYS A 231 1.08 13.10 -4.69
N ARG A 232 1.28 13.77 -5.82
CA ARG A 232 2.43 13.56 -6.68
C ARG A 232 3.46 14.66 -6.44
N TYR A 233 4.71 14.25 -6.27
CA TYR A 233 5.84 15.13 -6.07
C TYR A 233 6.90 14.83 -7.12
N ASP A 234 7.43 15.87 -7.75
CA ASP A 234 8.57 15.71 -8.64
C ASP A 234 9.79 15.15 -7.88
N SER A 235 10.45 14.17 -8.49
CA SER A 235 11.71 13.64 -7.97
C SER A 235 12.84 14.63 -8.17
N ARG A 236 13.93 14.49 -7.39
CA ARG A 236 15.20 15.19 -7.67
C ARG A 236 15.77 14.81 -9.04
N ARG A 237 15.49 13.60 -9.52
CA ARG A 237 15.89 13.15 -10.85
C ARG A 237 14.80 13.51 -11.85
N PRO A 238 15.11 14.27 -12.91
CA PRO A 238 14.16 14.55 -13.98
C PRO A 238 13.57 13.25 -14.56
N GLY A 239 12.27 13.22 -14.84
CA GLY A 239 11.60 12.07 -15.46
C GLY A 239 11.03 11.03 -14.49
N ALA A 240 11.19 11.23 -13.18
CA ALA A 240 10.58 10.41 -12.15
C ALA A 240 9.75 11.25 -11.17
N PHE A 241 8.81 10.60 -10.49
CA PHE A 241 7.99 11.24 -9.48
C PHE A 241 7.76 10.29 -8.30
N LEU A 242 7.59 10.87 -7.12
CA LEU A 242 7.13 10.19 -5.93
C LEU A 242 5.63 10.42 -5.78
N GLU A 243 4.86 9.34 -5.71
CA GLU A 243 3.48 9.37 -5.29
C GLU A 243 3.38 8.92 -3.84
N VAL A 244 2.82 9.79 -3.00
CA VAL A 244 2.45 9.47 -1.62
C VAL A 244 0.94 9.33 -1.57
N THR A 245 0.45 8.19 -1.07
CA THR A 245 -0.99 7.95 -0.90
C THR A 245 -1.31 7.84 0.58
N GLU A 246 -2.11 8.76 1.09
CA GLU A 246 -2.80 8.59 2.37
C GLU A 246 -4.05 7.73 2.14
N ILE A 247 -4.15 6.64 2.87
CA ILE A 247 -5.31 5.75 2.82
C ILE A 247 -6.07 5.85 4.13
N GLU A 248 -7.34 6.21 4.03
CA GLU A 248 -8.32 6.14 5.11
C GLU A 248 -9.21 4.92 4.88
N GLN A 249 -9.19 3.96 5.80
CA GLN A 249 -10.09 2.82 5.77
C GLN A 249 -11.39 3.14 6.50
N LEU A 250 -12.51 2.89 5.81
CA LEU A 250 -13.84 3.19 6.30
C LEU A 250 -14.51 1.94 6.87
N ASP A 251 -15.53 2.17 7.69
CA ASP A 251 -16.42 1.13 8.19
C ASP A 251 -17.57 0.96 7.22
N VAL A 252 -17.96 -0.29 6.95
CA VAL A 252 -19.01 -0.62 5.96
C VAL A 252 -20.15 -1.31 6.70
N LYS A 253 -21.32 -0.67 6.73
CA LYS A 253 -22.53 -1.19 7.38
C LYS A 253 -23.62 -1.45 6.35
N ILE A 254 -24.01 -2.70 6.21
CA ILE A 254 -25.13 -3.10 5.36
C ILE A 254 -26.39 -3.10 6.22
N THR A 255 -27.36 -2.26 5.90
CA THR A 255 -28.62 -2.23 6.65
C THR A 255 -29.56 -3.27 6.06
N THR A 256 -29.86 -4.31 6.83
CA THR A 256 -30.89 -5.28 6.42
C THR A 256 -32.24 -4.68 6.76
N VAL A 257 -33.02 -4.28 5.75
CA VAL A 257 -34.41 -3.87 5.97
C VAL A 257 -35.16 -5.11 6.44
N LYS A 258 -35.60 -5.12 7.70
CA LYS A 258 -36.52 -6.16 8.19
C LYS A 258 -37.81 -6.04 7.38
N GLN A 259 -38.01 -6.90 6.40
CA GLN A 259 -39.31 -7.01 5.74
C GLN A 259 -40.31 -7.47 6.81
N ASN A 260 -41.29 -6.62 7.10
CA ASN A 260 -42.50 -7.03 7.82
C ASN A 260 -43.28 -7.99 6.89
N THR A 261 -42.88 -9.25 6.83
CA THR A 261 -43.62 -10.28 6.11
C THR A 261 -44.91 -10.58 6.86
N LYS A 262 -45.98 -9.84 6.55
CA LYS A 262 -47.34 -10.39 6.69
C LYS A 262 -47.40 -11.64 5.81
N LYS A 263 -47.75 -12.78 6.43
CA LYS A 263 -47.87 -14.11 5.82
C LYS A 263 -48.58 -14.05 4.47
N GLY A 264 -47.85 -14.37 3.40
CA GLY A 264 -48.40 -14.59 2.06
C GLY A 264 -47.33 -15.25 1.18
N ASN A 265 -47.67 -16.39 0.57
CA ASN A 265 -46.83 -17.38 -0.10
C ASN A 265 -45.98 -16.94 -1.32
N ALA A 266 -45.42 -15.73 -1.35
CA ALA A 266 -44.34 -15.39 -2.29
C ALA A 266 -43.00 -15.64 -1.58
N GLY A 267 -42.12 -16.46 -2.17
CA GLY A 267 -40.74 -16.59 -1.70
C GLY A 267 -40.10 -15.19 -1.57
N PRO A 268 -39.15 -14.99 -0.63
CA PRO A 268 -38.66 -13.64 -0.33
C PRO A 268 -38.03 -13.03 -1.57
N ALA A 269 -38.72 -12.05 -2.17
CA ALA A 269 -38.11 -11.20 -3.18
C ALA A 269 -36.89 -10.56 -2.53
N ARG A 270 -35.71 -10.73 -3.15
CA ARG A 270 -34.50 -10.03 -2.71
C ARG A 270 -34.83 -8.53 -2.73
N ALA A 271 -34.63 -7.86 -1.60
CA ALA A 271 -34.78 -6.42 -1.52
C ALA A 271 -33.45 -5.75 -1.85
N ASP A 272 -33.54 -4.53 -2.35
CA ASP A 272 -32.41 -3.62 -2.42
C ASP A 272 -31.78 -3.45 -1.03
N ARG A 273 -30.44 -3.47 -1.00
CA ARG A 273 -29.68 -3.43 0.25
C ARG A 273 -28.98 -2.07 0.37
N PRO A 274 -29.48 -1.16 1.21
CA PRO A 274 -28.80 0.09 1.49
C PRO A 274 -27.51 -0.17 2.29
N VAL A 275 -26.44 0.49 1.85
CA VAL A 275 -25.12 0.41 2.44
C VAL A 275 -24.70 1.80 2.88
N ARG A 276 -24.26 1.88 4.14
CA ARG A 276 -23.66 3.08 4.71
C ARG A 276 -22.19 2.83 4.94
N VAL A 277 -21.37 3.79 4.55
CA VAL A 277 -19.93 3.78 4.72
C VAL A 277 -19.53 5.05 5.46
N SER A 278 -18.81 4.90 6.57
CA SER A 278 -18.43 6.03 7.41
C SER A 278 -17.03 5.86 8.00
N ALA A 279 -16.48 6.93 8.56
CA ALA A 279 -15.31 6.82 9.42
C ALA A 279 -15.58 5.83 10.58
N TRP A 280 -14.52 5.19 11.09
CA TRP A 280 -14.66 4.26 12.21
C TRP A 280 -15.09 5.00 13.48
N SER A 281 -16.13 4.48 14.14
CA SER A 281 -16.46 4.90 15.50
C SER A 281 -15.37 4.49 16.50
N ASP A 282 -15.35 5.10 17.68
CA ASP A 282 -14.39 4.74 18.73
C ASP A 282 -14.47 3.26 19.12
N GLU A 283 -15.67 2.70 19.16
CA GLU A 283 -15.90 1.28 19.39
C GLU A 283 -15.26 0.40 18.30
N VAL A 284 -15.49 0.73 17.02
CA VAL A 284 -14.90 -0.01 15.90
C VAL A 284 -13.37 0.12 15.92
N ARG A 285 -12.83 1.31 16.23
CA ARG A 285 -11.39 1.53 16.37
C ARG A 285 -10.80 0.67 17.48
N ALA A 286 -11.42 0.64 18.65
CA ALA A 286 -10.96 -0.18 19.77
C ALA A 286 -10.96 -1.68 19.42
N MET A 287 -12.03 -2.16 18.80
CA MET A 287 -12.15 -3.55 18.36
C MET A 287 -11.08 -3.91 17.32
N LYS A 288 -10.92 -3.08 16.28
CA LYS A 288 -9.99 -3.31 15.17
C LYS A 288 -8.53 -3.16 15.54
N LYS A 289 -8.21 -2.28 16.49
CA LYS A 289 -6.85 -2.12 17.03
C LYS A 289 -6.31 -3.44 17.60
N ASN A 290 -7.15 -4.23 18.27
CA ASN A 290 -6.77 -5.55 18.80
C ASN A 290 -6.52 -6.60 17.69
N GLY A 291 -7.01 -6.35 16.47
CA GLY A 291 -6.74 -7.14 15.28
C GLY A 291 -5.51 -6.69 14.49
N GLY A 292 -4.88 -5.57 14.88
CA GLY A 292 -3.81 -4.94 14.11
C GLY A 292 -4.29 -4.22 12.84
N GLU A 293 -5.56 -3.84 12.80
CA GLU A 293 -6.13 -3.01 11.74
C GLU A 293 -6.03 -1.52 12.10
N PHE A 294 -5.70 -0.70 11.11
CA PHE A 294 -5.53 0.74 11.28
C PHE A 294 -6.51 1.53 10.43
N PRO A 295 -7.07 2.63 10.96
CA PRO A 295 -7.99 3.48 10.20
C PRO A 295 -7.27 4.29 9.12
N PHE A 296 -5.95 4.52 9.27
CA PHE A 296 -5.15 5.28 8.31
C PHE A 296 -3.76 4.67 8.14
N TRP A 297 -3.21 4.73 6.93
CA TRP A 297 -1.80 4.49 6.65
C TRP A 297 -1.34 5.24 5.40
N TYR A 298 -0.02 5.27 5.20
CA TYR A 298 0.61 5.90 4.05
C TYR A 298 1.34 4.86 3.21
N GLU A 299 1.18 4.98 1.90
CA GLU A 299 1.87 4.18 0.89
C GLU A 299 2.76 5.09 0.04
N LEU A 300 3.89 4.54 -0.42
CA LEU A 300 4.78 5.22 -1.35
C LEU A 300 4.92 4.42 -2.63
N SER A 301 4.93 5.13 -3.75
CA SER A 301 5.38 4.58 -5.01
C SER A 301 6.17 5.59 -5.83
N VAL A 302 7.08 5.07 -6.65
CA VAL A 302 7.87 5.85 -7.59
C VAL A 302 7.45 5.46 -8.98
N GLY A 303 7.13 6.45 -9.81
CA GLY A 303 6.82 6.25 -11.23
C GLY A 303 7.77 7.01 -12.14
N SER A 304 7.72 6.68 -13.42
CA SER A 304 8.41 7.42 -14.48
C SER A 304 7.39 8.13 -15.36
N THR A 305 7.56 9.44 -15.52
CA THR A 305 6.70 10.26 -16.39
C THR A 305 6.76 9.76 -17.84
N LYS A 306 7.95 9.36 -18.31
CA LYS A 306 8.16 8.84 -19.67
C LYS A 306 7.41 7.52 -19.90
N LEU A 307 7.47 6.61 -18.93
CA LEU A 307 6.70 5.36 -19.01
C LEU A 307 5.19 5.62 -18.98
N GLU A 308 4.73 6.55 -18.14
CA GLU A 308 3.31 6.91 -18.12
C GLU A 308 2.84 7.52 -19.44
N GLU A 309 3.61 8.42 -20.04
CA GLU A 309 3.29 9.01 -21.34
C GLU A 309 3.23 7.96 -22.44
N ALA A 310 4.17 7.02 -22.46
CA ALA A 310 4.17 5.92 -23.41
C ALA A 310 2.95 4.99 -23.22
N PHE A 311 2.66 4.60 -21.98
CA PHE A 311 1.53 3.71 -21.69
C PHE A 311 0.18 4.38 -21.88
N ARG A 312 0.06 5.70 -21.69
CA ARG A 312 -1.18 6.43 -21.95
C ARG A 312 -1.59 6.36 -23.42
N LYS A 313 -0.62 6.31 -24.35
CA LYS A 313 -0.91 6.07 -25.77
C LYS A 313 -1.60 4.74 -26.03
N ASN A 314 -1.46 3.77 -25.11
CA ASN A 314 -2.11 2.48 -25.25
C ASN A 314 -3.63 2.53 -25.03
N GLU A 315 -4.14 3.56 -24.37
CA GLU A 315 -5.58 3.71 -24.13
C GLU A 315 -6.38 3.86 -25.43
N SER A 316 -5.75 4.35 -26.50
CA SER A 316 -6.37 4.52 -27.83
C SER A 316 -6.11 3.38 -28.81
N ILE A 317 -5.29 2.38 -28.45
CA ILE A 317 -4.91 1.28 -29.34
C ILE A 317 -6.10 0.34 -29.53
N ARG A 318 -6.44 0.02 -30.77
CA ARG A 318 -7.50 -0.93 -31.10
C ARG A 318 -7.00 -2.37 -31.09
N VAL A 319 -7.94 -3.31 -30.98
CA VAL A 319 -7.62 -4.74 -31.10
C VAL A 319 -6.93 -5.02 -32.44
N GLY A 320 -5.74 -5.61 -32.38
CA GLY A 320 -4.91 -5.92 -33.55
C GLY A 320 -3.88 -4.86 -33.92
N GLU A 321 -3.92 -3.68 -33.29
CA GLU A 321 -2.90 -2.65 -33.44
C GLU A 321 -1.73 -2.89 -32.47
N LYS A 322 -0.53 -2.43 -32.85
CA LYS A 322 0.67 -2.48 -32.01
C LYS A 322 0.92 -1.10 -31.40
N ALA A 323 1.46 -1.06 -30.20
CA ALA A 323 1.94 0.19 -29.62
C ALA A 323 3.09 0.79 -30.45
N ASP A 324 3.10 2.12 -30.53
CA ASP A 324 4.12 2.92 -31.24
C ASP A 324 5.47 2.98 -30.50
N TRP A 325 5.62 2.23 -29.40
CA TRP A 325 6.84 2.17 -28.60
C TRP A 325 7.32 0.73 -28.47
N ASP A 326 8.63 0.56 -28.35
CA ASP A 326 9.28 -0.71 -28.05
C ASP A 326 9.97 -0.70 -26.67
N PRO A 327 9.91 -1.77 -25.87
CA PRO A 327 10.60 -1.82 -24.58
C PRO A 327 12.10 -1.46 -24.63
N SER A 328 12.78 -1.77 -25.74
CA SER A 328 14.20 -1.47 -25.93
C SER A 328 14.50 0.03 -25.92
N GLU A 329 13.51 0.86 -26.31
CA GLU A 329 13.62 2.31 -26.27
C GLU A 329 13.80 2.84 -24.84
N PHE A 330 13.27 2.13 -23.83
CA PHE A 330 13.31 2.54 -22.43
C PHE A 330 14.55 2.05 -21.66
N VAL A 331 15.39 1.23 -22.30
CA VAL A 331 16.62 0.66 -21.72
C VAL A 331 17.86 1.47 -22.14
N CYS A 332 17.80 2.15 -23.28
CA CYS A 332 18.92 2.91 -23.83
C CYS A 332 19.30 4.13 -22.97
N LYS A 333 20.61 4.44 -22.87
CA LYS A 333 21.17 5.52 -22.02
C LYS A 333 20.56 6.91 -22.25
N GLY A 334 19.95 7.18 -23.42
CA GLY A 334 19.27 8.44 -23.73
C GLY A 334 17.79 8.51 -23.31
N ASN A 335 17.16 7.37 -23.03
CA ASN A 335 15.74 7.26 -22.67
C ASN A 335 15.56 6.18 -21.59
N ALA A 336 16.37 6.22 -20.53
CA ALA A 336 16.45 5.19 -19.50
C ALA A 336 15.25 5.24 -18.52
N ALA A 337 14.02 5.21 -19.03
CA ALA A 337 12.79 5.42 -18.28
C ALA A 337 12.59 4.38 -17.15
N PHE A 338 13.07 3.14 -17.35
CA PHE A 338 13.10 2.15 -16.27
C PHE A 338 14.08 2.54 -15.16
N TYR A 339 15.28 3.01 -15.50
CA TYR A 339 16.28 3.47 -14.53
C TYR A 339 15.79 4.69 -13.75
N ASP A 340 15.11 5.61 -14.43
CA ASP A 340 14.47 6.78 -13.82
C ASP A 340 13.49 6.36 -12.70
N MET A 341 12.84 5.20 -12.83
CA MET A 341 11.95 4.66 -11.80
C MET A 341 12.67 3.82 -10.73
N TYR A 342 13.47 2.81 -11.10
CA TYR A 342 13.99 1.86 -10.11
C TYR A 342 15.13 2.42 -9.26
N ALA A 343 15.99 3.29 -9.80
CA ALA A 343 17.11 3.84 -9.06
C ALA A 343 16.66 4.68 -7.83
N PRO A 344 15.74 5.65 -7.96
CA PRO A 344 15.20 6.35 -6.79
C PRO A 344 14.42 5.45 -5.84
N ALA A 345 13.72 4.42 -6.34
CA ALA A 345 13.02 3.47 -5.46
C ALA A 345 13.99 2.67 -4.57
N ILE A 346 15.11 2.20 -5.13
CA ILE A 346 16.16 1.48 -4.39
C ILE A 346 16.86 2.43 -3.40
N GLU A 347 17.17 3.66 -3.82
CA GLU A 347 17.76 4.67 -2.96
C GLU A 347 16.86 4.97 -1.74
N MET A 348 15.56 5.12 -1.99
CA MET A 348 14.55 5.34 -0.96
C MET A 348 14.45 4.14 0.00
N ALA A 349 14.36 2.91 -0.51
CA ALA A 349 14.29 1.70 0.32
C ALA A 349 15.50 1.56 1.27
N ARG A 350 16.69 2.00 0.84
CA ARG A 350 17.91 1.98 1.67
C ARG A 350 17.92 3.03 2.78
N GLN A 351 17.25 4.14 2.58
CA GLN A 351 17.34 5.31 3.44
C GLN A 351 16.11 5.52 4.33
N LEU A 352 15.15 4.58 4.32
CA LEU A 352 13.96 4.60 5.18
C LEU A 352 13.97 3.58 6.34
N PRO A 353 15.10 3.16 6.94
CA PRO A 353 15.09 2.08 7.94
C PRO A 353 14.25 2.40 9.18
N GLU A 354 14.04 3.69 9.48
CA GLU A 354 13.26 4.13 10.64
C GLU A 354 11.79 4.42 10.33
N LEU A 355 11.36 4.35 9.06
CA LEU A 355 9.96 4.57 8.71
C LEU A 355 9.11 3.48 9.39
N GLY A 356 7.96 3.86 9.95
CA GLY A 356 7.04 2.92 10.58
C GLY A 356 7.51 2.40 11.94
N GLN A 357 8.64 2.87 12.49
CA GLN A 357 9.16 2.39 13.79
C GLN A 357 8.22 2.68 14.96
N TYR A 358 7.35 3.68 14.82
CA TYR A 358 6.34 4.03 15.82
C TYR A 358 5.01 3.28 15.62
N THR A 359 4.87 2.53 14.52
CA THR A 359 3.64 1.79 14.21
C THR A 359 3.55 0.56 15.12
N ASP A 360 2.66 0.63 16.10
CA ASP A 360 2.29 -0.52 16.94
C ASP A 360 0.98 -1.14 16.43
N ASN A 361 1.06 -2.35 15.91
CA ASN A 361 -0.09 -3.13 15.46
C ASN A 361 -0.81 -3.88 16.59
N GLY A 362 -0.48 -3.58 17.85
CA GLY A 362 -1.12 -4.20 19.02
C GLY A 362 -0.82 -5.68 19.17
N GLN A 363 0.14 -6.22 18.39
CA GLN A 363 0.52 -7.64 18.44
C GLN A 363 1.71 -7.90 19.37
N SER A 364 2.27 -6.87 20.01
CA SER A 364 3.38 -6.96 20.97
C SER A 364 3.10 -7.85 22.18
N GLY A 365 1.82 -8.07 22.52
CA GLY A 365 1.40 -9.04 23.56
C GLY A 365 1.12 -10.46 23.04
N ARG A 366 1.03 -10.66 21.72
CA ARG A 366 0.78 -11.98 21.09
C ARG A 366 2.06 -12.67 20.61
N TYR A 367 3.08 -11.90 20.30
CA TYR A 367 4.41 -12.39 19.93
C TYR A 367 5.41 -11.82 20.94
N ARG A 368 6.26 -12.67 21.54
CA ARG A 368 7.21 -12.22 22.56
C ARG A 368 8.01 -11.01 22.05
N PRO A 369 8.29 -10.00 22.88
CA PRO A 369 9.03 -8.82 22.46
C PRO A 369 10.36 -9.24 21.83
N TYR A 370 10.66 -8.74 20.65
CA TYR A 370 11.96 -8.94 19.97
C TYR A 370 13.16 -8.54 20.86
N LYS A 371 12.95 -7.68 21.87
CA LYS A 371 13.94 -7.34 22.90
C LYS A 371 14.42 -8.53 23.73
N GLU A 372 13.68 -9.63 23.81
CA GLU A 372 14.13 -10.87 24.46
C GLU A 372 14.91 -11.80 23.50
N MET A 373 14.84 -11.56 22.18
CA MET A 373 15.57 -12.31 21.15
C MET A 373 16.91 -11.65 20.76
N VAL A 374 17.14 -10.38 21.11
CA VAL A 374 18.39 -9.64 20.83
C VAL A 374 19.22 -9.48 22.09
N HIS A 375 19.64 -10.60 22.66
CA HIS A 375 21.02 -10.68 23.13
C HIS A 375 21.67 -11.84 22.38
N PRO A 376 22.42 -11.59 21.29
CA PRO A 376 23.37 -12.60 20.86
C PRO A 376 24.22 -12.96 22.10
N PRO A 377 24.48 -14.25 22.38
CA PRO A 377 25.37 -14.61 23.47
C PRO A 377 26.66 -13.82 23.28
N PRO A 378 27.21 -13.21 24.36
CA PRO A 378 28.42 -12.41 24.24
C PRO A 378 29.47 -13.23 23.52
N CYS A 379 30.04 -12.67 22.44
CA CYS A 379 31.15 -13.31 21.74
C CYS A 379 32.19 -13.74 22.79
N PRO A 380 32.58 -15.03 22.84
CA PRO A 380 33.67 -15.42 23.71
C PRO A 380 34.88 -14.58 23.32
N LYS A 381 35.31 -13.70 24.23
CA LYS A 381 36.49 -12.87 24.04
C LYS A 381 37.60 -13.80 23.56
N ALA A 382 38.13 -13.54 22.38
CA ALA A 382 39.31 -14.24 21.90
C ALA A 382 40.34 -14.20 23.04
N LYS A 383 40.69 -15.36 23.59
CA LYS A 383 41.80 -15.45 24.53
C LYS A 383 43.00 -14.92 23.77
N ASN A 384 43.52 -13.77 24.20
CA ASN A 384 44.78 -13.24 23.70
C ASN A 384 45.79 -14.39 23.68
N PRO A 385 46.44 -14.68 22.54
CA PRO A 385 47.56 -15.60 22.54
C PRO A 385 48.67 -14.92 23.35
N THR A 386 48.82 -15.36 24.60
CA THR A 386 49.94 -15.01 25.46
C THR A 386 51.23 -15.42 24.79
N SER A 387 52.04 -14.41 24.45
CA SER A 387 53.50 -14.38 24.58
C SER A 387 54.21 -15.74 24.58
N GLY A 388 54.44 -16.28 23.38
CA GLY A 388 55.49 -17.28 23.18
C GLY A 388 56.85 -16.64 23.42
N LYS A 389 57.45 -16.91 24.60
CA LYS A 389 58.85 -16.62 24.88
C LYS A 389 59.72 -17.44 23.92
N CYS A 390 60.55 -16.76 23.13
CA CYS A 390 61.73 -17.36 22.52
C CYS A 390 62.64 -17.90 23.63
N VAL A 391 62.84 -19.21 23.66
CA VAL A 391 63.96 -19.84 24.37
C VAL A 391 65.00 -20.19 23.31
N ARG A 392 66.16 -19.52 23.37
CA ARG A 392 67.40 -19.94 22.73
C ARG A 392 68.08 -20.96 23.65
N SER A 393 68.42 -22.10 23.08
CA SER A 393 69.49 -23.04 23.49
C SER A 393 69.61 -24.00 22.31
N GLY A 394 70.76 -24.28 21.72
CA GLY A 394 72.11 -24.40 22.26
C GLY A 394 72.67 -25.64 21.58
#